data_AF-A0A9X5BFA8-F1
#
_entry.id   AF-A0A9X5BFA8-F1
#
_cell.length_a   1.000
_cell.length_b   1.000
_cell.length_c   1.000
_cell.angle_alpha   90.00
_cell.angle_beta   90.00
_cell.angle_gamma   90.00
#
_symmetry.space_group_name_H-M   'P 1'
#
loop_
_entity.id
_entity.type
_entity.pdbx_description
1 polymer ?
#
loop_
_entity_poly.entity_id
_entity_poly.type
_entity_poly.pdbx_seq_one_letter_code
_entity_poly.pdbx_strand_id
1 'polypeptide(L)'
;MLGKLLKHEWKAVWKVPMLLIAILMITAVMAGLTFALPIWDSEWVGLPLSGIMLICMFYFAIIAVTVGIMIYFAVRYYKNMFTDEGYLTHTLPVTARQLLLNKTITMSAWNLIAMLAVVISIFVFFAIMILSLAPKDSSFTRELMETIRAWPEVLKSPYMDGFEGFCIGGLLVVLIGAFSNSMMLIGAITLGQMVRKHRILGAVGAYFGLTIIVQIFSTVIMIPMMVKMMDSSYYDSAYGAQSPFPILTSFYFLVAGVSLVLGIGLYFMSEYLIRHKLELE
;
A
#
# COMPACT_ATOMS: atom_id res chain seq x y z
N MET A 1 26.90 -2.34 11.79
CA MET A 1 27.10 -1.95 10.37
C MET A 1 25.79 -1.66 9.65
N LEU A 2 24.74 -2.47 9.84
CA LEU A 2 23.44 -2.32 9.19
C LEU A 2 22.79 -0.92 9.33
N GLY A 3 22.88 -0.27 10.50
CA GLY A 3 22.37 1.09 10.69
C GLY A 3 23.06 2.16 9.82
N LYS A 4 24.36 2.00 9.52
CA LYS A 4 25.06 2.90 8.59
C LYS A 4 24.54 2.71 7.16
N LEU A 5 24.36 1.45 6.74
CA LEU A 5 23.81 1.12 5.42
C LEU A 5 22.41 1.71 5.22
N LEU A 6 21.52 1.55 6.22
CA LEU A 6 20.17 2.11 6.19
C LEU A 6 20.19 3.63 6.04
N LYS A 7 21.03 4.32 6.82
CA LYS A 7 21.16 5.77 6.74
C LYS A 7 21.61 6.23 5.35
N HIS A 8 22.57 5.54 4.74
CA HIS A 8 23.07 5.87 3.41
C HIS A 8 22.04 5.59 2.32
N GLU A 9 21.38 4.43 2.35
CA GLU A 9 20.30 4.11 1.40
C GLU A 9 19.15 5.11 1.52
N TRP A 10 18.69 5.40 2.72
CA TRP A 10 17.61 6.36 2.94
C TRP A 10 17.93 7.73 2.35
N LYS A 11 19.13 8.26 2.64
CA LYS A 11 19.59 9.56 2.13
C LYS A 11 19.70 9.59 0.61
N ALA A 12 19.95 8.44 -0.01
CA ALA A 12 20.03 8.35 -1.46
C ALA A 12 18.65 8.15 -2.11
N VAL A 13 17.67 7.56 -1.40
CA VAL A 13 16.32 7.23 -1.92
C VAL A 13 15.31 8.37 -1.82
N TRP A 14 15.32 9.12 -0.70
CA TRP A 14 14.15 9.89 -0.28
C TRP A 14 13.56 10.91 -1.26
N LYS A 15 14.38 11.50 -2.14
CA LYS A 15 13.97 12.64 -2.98
C LYS A 15 12.85 12.29 -3.95
N VAL A 16 12.96 11.17 -4.65
CA VAL A 16 12.01 10.82 -5.73
C VAL A 16 10.65 10.41 -5.16
N PRO A 17 10.56 9.47 -4.20
CA PRO A 17 9.27 9.12 -3.62
C PRO A 17 8.59 10.30 -2.91
N MET A 18 9.36 11.14 -2.21
CA MET A 18 8.82 12.34 -1.56
C MET A 18 8.24 13.34 -2.57
N LEU A 19 8.93 13.57 -3.69
CA LEU A 19 8.43 14.42 -4.76
C LEU A 19 7.11 13.88 -5.35
N LEU A 20 7.03 12.57 -5.61
CA LEU A 20 5.80 11.95 -6.13
C LEU A 20 4.64 12.07 -5.12
N ILE A 21 4.91 11.89 -3.83
CA ILE A 21 3.92 12.11 -2.76
C ILE A 21 3.48 13.58 -2.71
N ALA A 22 4.41 14.54 -2.85
CA ALA A 22 4.06 15.95 -2.86
C ALA A 22 3.14 16.30 -4.05
N ILE A 23 3.39 15.74 -5.24
CA ILE A 23 2.50 15.89 -6.41
C ILE A 23 1.12 15.33 -6.09
N LEU A 24 1.03 14.13 -5.50
CA LEU A 24 -0.24 13.53 -5.09
C LEU A 24 -1.04 14.46 -4.16
N MET A 25 -0.38 15.01 -3.14
CA MET A 25 -1.00 15.93 -2.19
C MET A 25 -1.52 17.20 -2.87
N ILE A 26 -0.75 17.78 -3.79
CA ILE A 26 -1.18 18.96 -4.55
C ILE A 26 -2.42 18.63 -5.38
N THR A 27 -2.42 17.49 -6.09
CA THR A 27 -3.57 17.09 -6.90
C THR A 27 -4.82 16.82 -6.06
N ALA A 28 -4.68 16.28 -4.85
CA ALA A 28 -5.79 16.07 -3.93
C ALA A 28 -6.42 17.39 -3.47
N VAL A 29 -5.58 18.37 -3.12
CA VAL A 29 -6.05 19.72 -2.74
C VAL A 29 -6.73 20.41 -3.90
N MET A 30 -6.14 20.39 -5.10
CA MET A 30 -6.75 20.99 -6.30
C MET A 30 -8.10 20.36 -6.64
N ALA A 31 -8.20 19.03 -6.60
CA ALA A 31 -9.46 18.33 -6.85
C ALA A 31 -10.50 18.65 -5.76
N GLY A 32 -10.11 18.76 -4.49
CA GLY A 32 -11.02 19.17 -3.41
C GLY A 32 -11.52 20.60 -3.55
N LEU A 33 -10.63 21.55 -3.87
CA LEU A 33 -10.96 22.97 -4.02
C LEU A 33 -11.94 23.24 -5.17
N THR A 34 -12.04 22.31 -6.12
CA THR A 34 -13.00 22.38 -7.21
C THR A 34 -14.44 22.53 -6.68
N PHE A 35 -14.76 21.93 -5.51
CA PHE A 35 -16.08 22.05 -4.86
C PHE A 35 -16.35 23.43 -4.24
N ALA A 36 -15.32 24.24 -4.01
CA ALA A 36 -15.49 25.62 -3.50
C ALA A 36 -15.75 26.64 -4.61
N LEU A 37 -15.56 26.25 -5.87
CA LEU A 37 -15.75 27.13 -7.02
C LEU A 37 -17.20 27.09 -7.49
N PRO A 38 -17.77 28.22 -8.00
CA PRO A 38 -19.13 28.28 -8.54
C PRO A 38 -19.23 27.63 -9.93
N ILE A 39 -18.45 26.57 -10.18
CA ILE A 39 -18.45 25.84 -11.45
C ILE A 39 -19.58 24.82 -11.54
N TRP A 40 -20.09 24.35 -10.39
CA TRP A 40 -21.10 23.29 -10.32
C TRP A 40 -22.53 23.79 -10.58
N ASP A 41 -22.78 25.06 -10.28
CA ASP A 41 -24.07 25.73 -10.51
C ASP A 41 -24.14 26.45 -11.86
N SER A 42 -23.10 26.30 -12.71
CA SER A 42 -23.03 27.00 -13.99
C SER A 42 -23.92 26.33 -15.04
N GLU A 43 -24.70 27.14 -15.77
CA GLU A 43 -25.48 26.70 -16.93
C GLU A 43 -24.59 26.19 -18.08
N TRP A 44 -23.34 26.63 -18.13
CA TRP A 44 -22.37 26.22 -19.13
C TRP A 44 -21.77 24.87 -18.77
N VAL A 45 -22.17 23.81 -19.47
CA VAL A 45 -21.73 22.41 -19.25
C VAL A 45 -20.19 22.24 -19.19
N GLY A 46 -19.43 23.11 -19.87
CA GLY A 46 -17.96 23.05 -19.86
C GLY A 46 -17.32 23.29 -18.48
N LEU A 47 -17.96 24.09 -17.63
CA LEU A 47 -17.44 24.42 -16.29
C LEU A 47 -17.54 23.21 -15.32
N PRO A 48 -18.71 22.58 -15.11
CA PRO A 48 -18.80 21.33 -14.35
C PRO A 48 -17.90 20.22 -14.92
N LEU A 49 -17.82 20.10 -16.25
CA LEU A 49 -16.97 19.10 -16.90
C LEU A 49 -15.49 19.30 -16.56
N SER A 50 -15.00 20.54 -16.51
CA SER A 50 -13.63 20.83 -16.08
C SER A 50 -13.35 20.39 -14.64
N GLY A 51 -14.33 20.52 -13.75
CA GLY A 51 -14.23 20.05 -12.36
C GLY A 51 -14.15 18.53 -12.26
N ILE A 52 -14.99 17.82 -13.02
CA ILE A 52 -14.94 16.36 -13.12
C ILE A 52 -13.58 15.90 -13.66
N MET A 53 -13.03 16.58 -14.67
CA MET A 53 -11.71 16.25 -15.22
C MET A 53 -10.59 16.37 -14.17
N LEU A 54 -10.63 17.38 -13.28
CA LEU A 54 -9.66 17.51 -12.19
C LEU A 54 -9.78 16.38 -11.15
N ILE A 55 -10.99 15.94 -10.84
CA ILE A 55 -11.22 14.79 -9.95
C ILE A 55 -10.71 13.50 -10.60
N CYS A 56 -10.96 13.30 -11.89
CA CYS A 56 -10.40 12.18 -12.65
C CYS A 56 -8.86 12.24 -12.65
N MET A 57 -8.27 13.43 -12.82
CA MET A 57 -6.82 13.62 -12.77
C MET A 57 -6.24 13.23 -11.42
N PHE A 58 -6.90 13.56 -10.31
CA PHE A 58 -6.51 13.10 -8.97
C PHE A 58 -6.57 11.57 -8.85
N TYR A 59 -7.62 10.93 -9.36
CA TYR A 59 -7.71 9.46 -9.38
C TYR A 59 -6.56 8.83 -10.18
N PHE A 60 -6.26 9.37 -11.37
CA PHE A 60 -5.11 8.92 -12.15
C PHE A 60 -3.77 9.20 -11.44
N ALA A 61 -3.66 10.30 -10.70
CA ALA A 61 -2.47 10.63 -9.91
C ALA A 61 -2.21 9.60 -8.81
N ILE A 62 -3.25 9.10 -8.12
CA ILE A 62 -3.12 8.01 -7.13
C ILE A 62 -2.45 6.79 -7.78
N ILE A 63 -2.95 6.36 -8.94
CA ILE A 63 -2.41 5.20 -9.67
C ILE A 63 -0.99 5.49 -10.14
N ALA A 64 -0.77 6.64 -10.79
CA ALA A 64 0.52 7.02 -11.37
C ALA A 64 1.62 7.15 -10.30
N VAL A 65 1.31 7.72 -9.14
CA VAL A 65 2.28 7.85 -8.03
C VAL A 65 2.57 6.49 -7.40
N THR A 66 1.56 5.65 -7.18
CA THR A 66 1.75 4.31 -6.60
C THR A 66 2.61 3.44 -7.53
N VAL A 67 2.27 3.39 -8.81
CA VAL A 67 3.04 2.65 -9.83
C VAL A 67 4.42 3.29 -10.04
N GLY A 68 4.51 4.62 -10.04
CA GLY A 68 5.77 5.35 -10.22
C GLY A 68 6.78 5.06 -9.10
N ILE A 69 6.31 5.03 -7.84
CA ILE A 69 7.13 4.65 -6.68
C ILE A 69 7.59 3.18 -6.81
N MET A 70 6.68 2.27 -7.20
CA MET A 70 7.02 0.87 -7.43
C MET A 70 8.09 0.71 -8.52
N ILE A 71 7.92 1.35 -9.69
CA ILE A 71 8.89 1.31 -10.80
C ILE A 71 10.23 1.90 -10.37
N TYR A 72 10.22 3.04 -9.69
CA TYR A 72 11.44 3.67 -9.17
C TYR A 72 12.23 2.69 -8.29
N PHE A 73 11.55 2.03 -7.37
CA PHE A 73 12.15 1.03 -6.49
C PHE A 73 12.66 -0.20 -7.25
N ALA A 74 11.92 -0.69 -8.24
CA ALA A 74 12.34 -1.79 -9.10
C ALA A 74 13.64 -1.46 -9.87
N VAL A 75 13.66 -0.32 -10.57
CA VAL A 75 14.83 0.12 -11.35
C VAL A 75 16.04 0.33 -10.44
N ARG A 76 15.84 0.97 -9.29
CA ARG A 76 16.93 1.23 -8.35
C ARG A 76 17.50 -0.04 -7.75
N TYR A 77 16.65 -0.99 -7.36
CA TYR A 77 17.08 -2.29 -6.85
C TYR A 77 17.88 -3.06 -7.90
N TYR A 78 17.34 -3.10 -9.14
CA TYR A 78 18.01 -3.73 -10.27
C TYR A 78 19.41 -3.14 -10.49
N LYS A 79 19.51 -1.80 -10.60
CA LYS A 79 20.81 -1.14 -10.77
C LYS A 79 21.78 -1.42 -9.62
N ASN A 80 21.33 -1.27 -8.38
CA ASN A 80 22.19 -1.43 -7.22
C ASN A 80 22.68 -2.86 -6.98
N MET A 81 22.01 -3.89 -7.49
CA MET A 81 22.37 -5.30 -7.24
C MET A 81 22.95 -6.02 -8.46
N PHE A 82 22.46 -5.70 -9.67
CA PHE A 82 22.68 -6.53 -10.86
C PHE A 82 23.34 -5.81 -12.03
N THR A 83 23.82 -4.57 -11.83
CA THR A 83 24.60 -3.83 -12.83
C THR A 83 26.02 -3.55 -12.31
N ASP A 84 26.81 -2.73 -12.99
CA ASP A 84 28.18 -2.38 -12.58
C ASP A 84 28.24 -1.79 -11.15
N GLU A 85 27.20 -1.05 -10.73
CA GLU A 85 27.04 -0.58 -9.35
C GLU A 85 26.90 -1.75 -8.35
N GLY A 86 26.35 -2.87 -8.80
CA GLY A 86 26.21 -4.11 -8.04
C GLY A 86 27.55 -4.73 -7.66
N TYR A 87 28.55 -4.67 -8.55
CA TYR A 87 29.90 -5.18 -8.23
C TYR A 87 30.51 -4.49 -7.01
N LEU A 88 30.39 -3.15 -6.96
CA LEU A 88 30.82 -2.36 -5.81
C LEU A 88 30.00 -2.70 -4.55
N THR A 89 28.71 -3.00 -4.73
CA THR A 89 27.81 -3.32 -3.62
C THR A 89 28.11 -4.70 -3.02
N HIS A 90 28.54 -5.66 -3.84
CA HIS A 90 28.91 -7.02 -3.42
C HIS A 90 30.34 -7.12 -2.86
N THR A 91 31.22 -6.15 -3.15
CA THR A 91 32.60 -6.12 -2.63
C THR A 91 32.72 -5.40 -1.27
N LEU A 92 31.65 -4.79 -0.77
CA LEU A 92 31.62 -4.25 0.59
C LEU A 92 31.87 -5.35 1.63
N PRO A 93 32.58 -5.08 2.75
CA PRO A 93 32.83 -6.05 3.81
C PRO A 93 31.57 -6.27 4.68
N VAL A 94 30.47 -6.62 4.02
CA VAL A 94 29.11 -6.75 4.56
C VAL A 94 28.50 -8.03 3.99
N THR A 95 27.84 -8.81 4.83
CA THR A 95 27.19 -10.05 4.37
C THR A 95 26.03 -9.77 3.40
N ALA A 96 25.83 -10.64 2.40
CA ALA A 96 24.70 -10.55 1.47
C ALA A 96 23.33 -10.46 2.17
N ARG A 97 23.18 -11.12 3.33
CA ARG A 97 21.99 -11.00 4.21
C ARG A 97 21.75 -9.57 4.67
N GLN A 98 22.78 -8.92 5.21
CA GLN A 98 22.67 -7.55 5.72
C GLN A 98 22.35 -6.57 4.59
N LEU A 99 22.89 -6.82 3.39
CA LEU A 99 22.63 -6.01 2.21
C LEU A 99 21.18 -6.16 1.72
N LEU A 100 20.67 -7.39 1.64
CA LEU A 100 19.29 -7.67 1.25
C LEU A 100 18.30 -7.11 2.28
N LEU A 101 18.55 -7.32 3.57
CA LEU A 101 17.73 -6.75 4.66
C LEU A 101 17.69 -5.22 4.61
N ASN A 102 18.84 -4.59 4.37
CA ASN A 102 18.92 -3.13 4.24
C ASN A 102 18.01 -2.60 3.11
N LYS A 103 18.03 -3.24 1.93
CA LYS A 103 17.16 -2.85 0.81
C LYS A 103 15.69 -3.13 1.12
N THR A 104 15.40 -4.28 1.71
CA THR A 104 14.06 -4.70 2.10
C THR A 104 13.42 -3.71 3.07
N ILE A 105 14.11 -3.38 4.16
CA ILE A 105 13.61 -2.45 5.18
C ILE A 105 13.37 -1.07 4.57
N THR A 106 14.32 -0.57 3.77
CA THR A 106 14.19 0.73 3.11
C THR A 106 12.98 0.77 2.18
N MET A 107 12.81 -0.25 1.32
CA MET A 107 11.67 -0.36 0.42
C MET A 107 10.34 -0.48 1.17
N SER A 108 10.31 -1.31 2.22
CA SER A 108 9.09 -1.55 3.00
C SER A 108 8.65 -0.26 3.71
N ALA A 109 9.59 0.48 4.29
CA ALA A 109 9.31 1.75 4.95
C ALA A 109 8.77 2.81 3.96
N TRP A 110 9.33 2.90 2.75
CA TRP A 110 8.79 3.80 1.74
C TRP A 110 7.45 3.36 1.17
N ASN A 111 7.20 2.05 1.05
CA ASN A 111 5.88 1.52 0.72
C ASN A 111 4.84 1.89 1.78
N LEU A 112 5.19 1.80 3.08
CA LEU A 112 4.32 2.25 4.17
C LEU A 112 3.99 3.75 4.05
N ILE A 113 5.02 4.58 3.85
CA ILE A 113 4.84 6.02 3.68
C ILE A 113 3.97 6.33 2.46
N ALA A 114 4.15 5.61 1.35
CA ALA A 114 3.35 5.78 0.15
C ALA A 114 1.86 5.40 0.38
N MET A 115 1.60 4.27 1.06
CA MET A 115 0.23 3.87 1.39
C MET A 115 -0.45 4.88 2.33
N LEU A 116 0.27 5.35 3.36
CA LEU A 116 -0.24 6.40 4.24
C LEU A 116 -0.49 7.70 3.48
N ALA A 117 0.40 8.09 2.57
CA ALA A 117 0.21 9.28 1.74
C ALA A 117 -1.04 9.18 0.86
N VAL A 118 -1.34 8.00 0.30
CA VAL A 118 -2.59 7.78 -0.45
C VAL A 118 -3.81 7.97 0.46
N VAL A 119 -3.84 7.32 1.63
CA VAL A 119 -4.94 7.48 2.60
C VAL A 119 -5.12 8.93 3.03
N ILE A 120 -4.02 9.63 3.34
CA ILE A 120 -4.04 11.04 3.72
C ILE A 120 -4.53 11.91 2.56
N SER A 121 -4.12 11.63 1.32
CA SER A 121 -4.56 12.39 0.15
C SER A 121 -6.07 12.28 -0.08
N ILE A 122 -6.63 11.08 0.07
CA ILE A 122 -8.07 10.83 0.01
C ILE A 122 -8.79 11.57 1.15
N PHE A 123 -8.27 11.48 2.37
CA PHE A 123 -8.83 12.20 3.51
C PHE A 123 -8.84 13.73 3.29
N VAL A 124 -7.74 14.30 2.78
CA VAL A 124 -7.65 15.74 2.45
C VAL A 124 -8.66 16.12 1.38
N PHE A 125 -8.80 15.33 0.32
CA PHE A 125 -9.80 15.56 -0.72
C PHE A 125 -11.23 15.61 -0.13
N PHE A 126 -11.61 14.60 0.66
CA PHE A 126 -12.93 14.56 1.30
C PHE A 126 -13.14 15.68 2.32
N ALA A 127 -12.12 16.01 3.11
CA ALA A 127 -12.19 17.09 4.08
C ALA A 127 -12.47 18.44 3.39
N ILE A 128 -11.77 18.74 2.29
CA ILE A 128 -12.00 19.98 1.53
C ILE A 128 -13.37 19.95 0.87
N MET A 129 -13.79 18.82 0.30
CA MET A 129 -15.11 18.66 -0.30
C MET A 129 -16.23 18.94 0.71
N ILE A 130 -16.17 18.32 1.90
CA ILE A 130 -17.15 18.50 2.97
C ILE A 130 -17.15 19.96 3.44
N LEU A 131 -15.98 20.58 3.64
CA LEU A 131 -15.88 21.99 4.04
C LEU A 131 -16.42 22.95 2.97
N SER A 132 -16.31 22.59 1.70
CA SER A 132 -16.77 23.44 0.58
C SER A 132 -18.28 23.35 0.38
N LEU A 133 -18.87 22.17 0.62
CA LEU A 133 -20.32 21.93 0.51
C LEU A 133 -21.08 22.24 1.81
N ALA A 134 -20.37 22.35 2.94
CA ALA A 134 -20.99 22.65 4.22
C ALA A 134 -21.67 24.03 4.20
N PRO A 135 -22.90 24.14 4.73
CA PRO A 135 -23.52 25.43 5.00
C PRO A 135 -22.59 26.28 5.87
N LYS A 136 -22.38 27.56 5.50
CA LYS A 136 -21.50 28.49 6.25
C LYS A 136 -22.10 28.96 7.59
N ASP A 137 -23.19 28.34 8.02
CA ASP A 137 -23.88 28.66 9.26
C ASP A 137 -23.16 28.04 10.47
N SER A 138 -23.30 28.68 11.63
CA SER A 138 -22.73 28.21 12.89
C SER A 138 -23.35 26.89 13.40
N SER A 139 -24.41 26.40 12.75
CA SER A 139 -25.03 25.10 13.02
C SER A 139 -24.14 23.94 12.59
N PHE A 140 -23.50 24.00 11.42
CA PHE A 140 -22.69 22.88 10.91
C PHE A 140 -21.46 22.60 11.79
N THR A 141 -20.77 23.66 12.24
CA THR A 141 -19.61 23.51 13.14
C THR A 141 -20.02 22.96 14.50
N ARG A 142 -21.22 23.30 14.96
CA ARG A 142 -21.80 22.77 16.20
C ARG A 142 -22.20 21.31 16.05
N GLU A 143 -22.87 20.93 14.96
CA GLU A 143 -23.23 19.53 14.66
C GLU A 143 -22.01 18.63 14.48
N LEU A 144 -20.96 19.12 13.81
CA LEU A 144 -19.68 18.42 13.68
C LEU A 144 -19.03 18.21 15.04
N MET A 145 -19.04 19.24 15.90
CA MET A 145 -18.51 19.15 17.26
C MET A 145 -19.33 18.18 18.13
N GLU A 146 -20.66 18.18 18.01
CA GLU A 146 -21.55 17.24 18.70
C GLU A 146 -21.31 15.80 18.22
N THR A 147 -21.12 15.59 16.91
CA THR A 147 -20.79 14.29 16.32
C THR A 147 -19.43 13.77 16.81
N ILE A 148 -18.41 14.62 16.85
CA ILE A 148 -17.09 14.25 17.39
C ILE A 148 -17.19 13.90 18.87
N ARG A 149 -18.01 14.61 19.66
CA ARG A 149 -18.22 14.34 21.08
C ARG A 149 -19.00 13.05 21.32
N ALA A 150 -19.93 12.70 20.43
CA ALA A 150 -20.71 11.46 20.48
C ALA A 150 -19.91 10.24 19.97
N TRP A 151 -18.80 10.46 19.24
CA TRP A 151 -17.98 9.39 18.67
C TRP A 151 -17.55 8.29 19.67
N PRO A 152 -17.11 8.60 20.90
CA PRO A 152 -16.74 7.58 21.88
C PRO A 152 -17.93 6.72 22.35
N GLU A 153 -19.14 7.28 22.34
CA GLU A 153 -20.37 6.54 22.69
C GLU A 153 -20.81 5.65 21.53
N VAL A 154 -20.66 6.12 20.29
CA VAL A 154 -20.88 5.32 19.07
C VAL A 154 -19.94 4.12 19.04
N LEU A 155 -18.65 4.29 19.38
CA LEU A 155 -17.68 3.19 19.45
C LEU A 155 -18.04 2.12 20.49
N LYS A 156 -18.80 2.48 21.54
CA LYS A 156 -19.28 1.55 22.57
C LYS A 156 -20.65 0.96 22.25
N SER A 157 -21.28 1.37 21.15
CA SER A 157 -22.56 0.82 20.75
C SER A 157 -22.42 -0.67 20.40
N PRO A 158 -23.47 -1.49 20.61
CA PRO A 158 -23.47 -2.90 20.23
C PRO A 158 -23.17 -3.14 18.74
N TYR A 159 -23.43 -2.15 17.88
CA TYR A 159 -23.12 -2.18 16.44
C TYR A 159 -21.63 -2.00 16.13
N MET A 160 -20.83 -1.50 17.08
CA MET A 160 -19.39 -1.30 16.95
C MET A 160 -18.57 -2.31 17.76
N ASP A 161 -19.21 -3.34 18.31
CA ASP A 161 -18.52 -4.42 19.00
C ASP A 161 -17.49 -5.09 18.07
N GLY A 162 -16.27 -5.30 18.56
CA GLY A 162 -15.14 -5.82 17.76
C GLY A 162 -14.44 -4.81 16.84
N PHE A 163 -14.84 -3.54 16.80
CA PHE A 163 -14.18 -2.50 15.97
C PHE A 163 -12.68 -2.32 16.31
N GLU A 164 -12.30 -2.45 17.58
CA GLU A 164 -10.90 -2.39 18.01
C GLU A 164 -10.05 -3.49 17.34
N GLY A 165 -10.57 -4.73 17.31
CA GLY A 165 -9.92 -5.85 16.65
C GLY A 165 -9.81 -5.64 15.14
N PHE A 166 -10.84 -5.05 14.52
CA PHE A 166 -10.81 -4.69 13.10
C PHE A 166 -9.71 -3.67 12.79
N CYS A 167 -9.56 -2.62 13.61
CA CYS A 167 -8.49 -1.63 13.47
C CYS A 167 -7.10 -2.26 13.62
N ILE A 168 -6.91 -3.14 14.61
CA ILE A 168 -5.64 -3.85 14.83
C ILE A 168 -5.34 -4.77 13.63
N GLY A 169 -6.32 -5.54 13.16
CA GLY A 169 -6.17 -6.41 12.00
C GLY A 169 -5.83 -5.62 10.73
N GLY A 170 -6.50 -4.50 10.49
CA GLY A 170 -6.23 -3.62 9.36
C GLY A 170 -4.81 -3.03 9.41
N LEU A 171 -4.37 -2.58 10.59
CA LEU A 171 -3.00 -2.10 10.80
C LEU A 171 -1.96 -3.19 10.54
N LEU A 172 -2.21 -4.43 10.99
CA LEU A 172 -1.33 -5.56 10.72
C LEU A 172 -1.24 -5.88 9.23
N VAL A 173 -2.36 -5.86 8.51
CA VAL A 173 -2.39 -6.05 7.05
C VAL A 173 -1.57 -4.97 6.34
N VAL A 174 -1.68 -3.71 6.74
CA VAL A 174 -0.88 -2.61 6.17
C VAL A 174 0.61 -2.81 6.42
N LEU A 175 1.00 -3.13 7.66
CA LEU A 175 2.40 -3.35 8.04
C LEU A 175 3.03 -4.54 7.29
N ILE A 176 2.35 -5.69 7.32
CA ILE A 176 2.83 -6.91 6.68
C ILE A 176 2.75 -6.79 5.16
N GLY A 177 1.70 -6.14 4.63
CA GLY A 177 1.51 -5.91 3.21
C GLY A 177 2.63 -5.06 2.61
N ALA A 178 3.11 -4.03 3.33
CA ALA A 178 4.25 -3.24 2.87
C ALA A 178 5.52 -4.07 2.69
N PHE A 179 5.81 -4.93 3.68
CA PHE A 179 6.95 -5.85 3.63
C PHE A 179 6.80 -6.88 2.51
N SER A 180 5.63 -7.51 2.42
CA SER A 180 5.33 -8.56 1.45
C SER A 180 5.39 -8.03 0.02
N ASN A 181 4.89 -6.81 -0.22
CA ASN A 181 4.96 -6.17 -1.54
C ASN A 181 6.41 -5.85 -1.95
N SER A 182 7.25 -5.36 -1.01
CA SER A 182 8.68 -5.18 -1.28
C SER A 182 9.39 -6.51 -1.59
N MET A 183 9.04 -7.59 -0.89
CA MET A 183 9.57 -8.92 -1.16
C MET A 183 9.12 -9.50 -2.48
N MET A 184 7.89 -9.24 -2.90
CA MET A 184 7.39 -9.64 -4.21
C MET A 184 8.17 -8.96 -5.34
N LEU A 185 8.45 -7.66 -5.21
CA LEU A 185 9.25 -6.91 -6.17
C LEU A 185 10.70 -7.42 -6.22
N ILE A 186 11.33 -7.64 -5.08
CA ILE A 186 12.70 -8.17 -4.99
C ILE A 186 12.77 -9.61 -5.54
N GLY A 187 11.82 -10.46 -5.18
CA GLY A 187 11.69 -11.84 -5.65
C GLY A 187 11.49 -11.91 -7.16
N ALA A 188 10.66 -11.03 -7.72
CA ALA A 188 10.46 -10.96 -9.17
C ALA A 188 11.74 -10.54 -9.91
N ILE A 189 12.46 -9.54 -9.41
CA ILE A 189 13.69 -9.07 -10.06
C ILE A 189 14.78 -10.12 -10.00
N THR A 190 14.94 -10.78 -8.84
CA THR A 190 15.93 -11.85 -8.65
C THR A 190 15.63 -13.06 -9.54
N LEU A 191 14.36 -13.51 -9.63
CA LEU A 191 13.95 -14.56 -10.56
C LEU A 191 14.16 -14.15 -12.02
N GLY A 192 13.87 -12.90 -12.36
CA GLY A 192 14.07 -12.36 -13.71
C GLY A 192 15.52 -12.46 -14.21
N GLN A 193 16.50 -12.38 -13.29
CA GLN A 193 17.91 -12.52 -13.66
C GLN A 193 18.29 -13.91 -14.13
N MET A 194 17.49 -14.93 -13.83
CA MET A 194 17.72 -16.28 -14.34
C MET A 194 17.49 -16.39 -15.86
N VAL A 195 16.81 -15.41 -16.47
CA VAL A 195 16.59 -15.35 -17.92
C VAL A 195 17.79 -14.73 -18.61
N ARG A 196 18.63 -15.54 -19.25
CA ARG A 196 19.92 -15.12 -19.84
C ARG A 196 19.82 -13.93 -20.81
N LYS A 197 18.83 -13.92 -21.72
CA LYS A 197 18.79 -12.96 -22.85
C LYS A 197 17.94 -11.71 -22.59
N HIS A 198 16.89 -11.81 -21.78
CA HIS A 198 15.95 -10.72 -21.53
C HIS A 198 15.66 -10.56 -20.03
N ARG A 199 16.71 -10.32 -19.22
CA ARG A 199 16.64 -10.24 -17.75
C ARG A 199 15.52 -9.28 -17.25
N ILE A 200 15.31 -8.15 -17.93
CA ILE A 200 14.25 -7.18 -17.59
C ILE A 200 12.85 -7.73 -17.90
N LEU A 201 12.63 -8.30 -19.09
CA LEU A 201 11.34 -8.91 -19.43
C LEU A 201 11.05 -10.13 -18.56
N GLY A 202 12.10 -10.90 -18.22
CA GLY A 202 12.03 -11.99 -17.25
C GLY A 202 11.56 -11.52 -15.89
N ALA A 203 12.04 -10.37 -15.40
CA ALA A 203 11.60 -9.80 -14.12
C ALA A 203 10.14 -9.34 -14.16
N VAL A 204 9.70 -8.71 -15.26
CA VAL A 204 8.29 -8.32 -15.44
C VAL A 204 7.39 -9.55 -15.49
N GLY A 205 7.76 -10.57 -16.27
CA GLY A 205 7.03 -11.83 -16.34
C GLY A 205 6.99 -12.58 -15.01
N ALA A 206 8.11 -12.59 -14.27
CA ALA A 206 8.18 -13.17 -12.93
C ALA A 206 7.30 -12.41 -11.93
N TYR A 207 7.19 -11.08 -12.04
CA TYR A 207 6.29 -10.30 -11.19
C TYR A 207 4.84 -10.72 -11.40
N PHE A 208 4.36 -10.79 -12.65
CA PHE A 208 3.02 -11.27 -12.95
C PHE A 208 2.80 -12.73 -12.57
N GLY A 209 3.79 -13.60 -12.81
CA GLY A 209 3.72 -15.01 -12.41
C GLY A 209 3.61 -15.17 -10.90
N LEU A 210 4.45 -14.47 -10.14
CA LEU A 210 4.42 -14.49 -8.68
C LEU A 210 3.11 -13.90 -8.14
N THR A 211 2.61 -12.79 -8.68
CA THR A 211 1.34 -12.20 -8.23
C THR A 211 0.18 -13.16 -8.47
N ILE A 212 0.11 -13.81 -9.63
CA ILE A 212 -0.92 -14.82 -9.92
C ILE A 212 -0.83 -15.98 -8.93
N ILE A 213 0.38 -16.51 -8.69
CA ILE A 213 0.59 -17.61 -7.72
C ILE A 213 0.13 -17.19 -6.32
N VAL A 214 0.62 -16.04 -5.83
CA VAL A 214 0.24 -15.48 -4.52
C VAL A 214 -1.27 -15.26 -4.43
N GLN A 215 -1.91 -14.76 -5.49
CA GLN A 215 -3.35 -14.55 -5.55
C GLN A 215 -4.13 -15.87 -5.47
N ILE A 216 -3.72 -16.90 -6.22
CA ILE A 216 -4.34 -18.23 -6.18
C ILE A 216 -4.21 -18.82 -4.78
N PHE A 217 -3.00 -18.84 -4.21
CA PHE A 217 -2.78 -19.36 -2.85
C PHE A 217 -3.62 -18.61 -1.82
N SER A 218 -3.63 -17.27 -1.88
CA SER A 218 -4.43 -16.45 -0.98
C SER A 218 -5.92 -16.78 -1.12
N THR A 219 -6.43 -16.88 -2.34
CA THR A 219 -7.84 -17.21 -2.59
C THR A 219 -8.19 -18.60 -2.06
N VAL A 220 -7.37 -19.62 -2.32
CA VAL A 220 -7.61 -21.00 -1.88
C VAL A 220 -7.65 -21.10 -0.35
N ILE A 221 -6.75 -20.41 0.36
CA ILE A 221 -6.71 -20.40 1.83
C ILE A 221 -7.94 -19.68 2.40
N MET A 222 -8.51 -18.71 1.68
CA MET A 222 -9.73 -18.00 2.09
C MET A 222 -11.03 -18.78 1.88
N ILE A 223 -11.08 -19.76 0.96
CA ILE A 223 -12.31 -20.50 0.62
C ILE A 223 -12.98 -21.14 1.87
N PRO A 224 -12.29 -21.88 2.76
CA PRO A 224 -12.93 -22.49 3.92
C PRO A 224 -13.59 -21.45 4.84
N MET A 225 -13.00 -20.27 4.95
CA MET A 225 -13.56 -19.18 5.72
C MET A 225 -14.81 -18.61 5.03
N MET A 226 -14.77 -18.41 3.72
CA MET A 226 -15.94 -17.96 2.95
C MET A 226 -17.09 -18.96 3.00
N VAL A 227 -16.80 -20.26 2.91
CA VAL A 227 -17.82 -21.32 3.03
C VAL A 227 -18.45 -21.32 4.43
N LYS A 228 -17.65 -21.16 5.49
CA LYS A 228 -18.17 -20.97 6.86
C LYS A 228 -19.05 -19.73 6.98
N MET A 229 -18.73 -18.64 6.27
CA MET A 229 -19.59 -17.45 6.23
C MET A 229 -20.88 -17.66 5.41
N MET A 230 -21.01 -18.69 4.59
CA MET A 230 -22.25 -18.96 3.86
C MET A 230 -23.20 -19.89 4.64
N ASP A 231 -22.71 -20.59 5.66
CA ASP A 231 -23.52 -21.43 6.52
C ASP A 231 -24.36 -20.56 7.47
N SER A 232 -25.69 -20.61 7.32
CA SER A 232 -26.65 -19.81 8.10
C SER A 232 -26.48 -20.01 9.61
N SER A 233 -26.02 -21.17 10.07
CA SER A 233 -25.81 -21.46 11.49
C SER A 233 -24.56 -20.76 12.08
N TYR A 234 -23.51 -20.62 11.28
CA TYR A 234 -22.33 -19.81 11.62
C TYR A 234 -22.61 -18.32 11.42
N TYR A 235 -23.42 -17.98 10.42
CA TYR A 235 -23.90 -16.61 10.20
C TYR A 235 -24.73 -16.12 11.39
N ASP A 236 -25.74 -16.86 11.87
CA ASP A 236 -26.56 -16.44 13.02
C ASP A 236 -25.82 -16.48 14.36
N SER A 237 -24.81 -17.33 14.54
CA SER A 237 -23.99 -17.36 15.77
C SER A 237 -22.87 -16.32 15.78
N ALA A 238 -22.37 -15.90 14.61
CA ALA A 238 -21.39 -14.83 14.47
C ALA A 238 -22.03 -13.43 14.27
N TYR A 239 -23.22 -13.35 13.68
CA TYR A 239 -24.07 -12.15 13.53
C TYR A 239 -25.23 -12.08 14.54
N GLY A 240 -25.33 -13.04 15.46
CA GLY A 240 -26.09 -12.84 16.70
C GLY A 240 -25.53 -11.67 17.52
N ALA A 241 -24.28 -11.27 17.23
CA ALA A 241 -23.71 -9.97 17.55
C ALA A 241 -24.12 -8.95 16.46
N GLN A 242 -24.63 -7.79 16.87
CA GLN A 242 -25.18 -6.74 16.00
C GLN A 242 -24.14 -6.06 15.07
N SER A 243 -22.89 -6.56 14.97
CA SER A 243 -21.77 -5.92 14.28
C SER A 243 -21.02 -6.85 13.31
N PRO A 244 -20.57 -6.35 12.14
CA PRO A 244 -19.83 -7.15 11.14
C PRO A 244 -18.32 -7.28 11.45
N PHE A 245 -17.80 -6.55 12.44
CA PHE A 245 -16.36 -6.41 12.67
C PHE A 245 -15.63 -7.70 13.04
N PRO A 246 -16.13 -8.58 13.93
CA PRO A 246 -15.40 -9.79 14.35
C PRO A 246 -15.04 -10.72 13.18
N ILE A 247 -15.92 -10.81 12.19
CA ILE A 247 -15.73 -11.61 10.98
C ILE A 247 -14.65 -10.97 10.09
N LEU A 248 -14.72 -9.65 9.89
CA LEU A 248 -13.72 -8.89 9.14
C LEU A 248 -12.34 -8.91 9.83
N THR A 249 -12.31 -8.84 11.15
CA THR A 249 -11.08 -8.97 11.95
C THR A 249 -10.41 -10.31 11.68
N SER A 250 -11.16 -11.41 11.76
CA SER A 250 -10.65 -12.76 11.48
C SER A 250 -10.12 -12.87 10.05
N PHE A 251 -10.80 -12.24 9.08
CA PHE A 251 -10.36 -12.16 7.70
C PHE A 251 -9.02 -11.44 7.56
N TYR A 252 -8.86 -10.28 8.20
CA TYR A 252 -7.62 -9.52 8.18
C TYR A 252 -6.45 -10.25 8.82
N PHE A 253 -6.66 -10.92 9.96
CA PHE A 253 -5.61 -11.74 10.57
C PHE A 253 -5.15 -12.88 9.67
N LEU A 254 -6.09 -13.53 8.96
CA LEU A 254 -5.77 -14.59 8.01
C LEU A 254 -4.94 -14.05 6.84
N VAL A 255 -5.39 -12.95 6.23
CA VAL A 255 -4.69 -12.29 5.10
C VAL A 255 -3.30 -11.82 5.53
N ALA A 256 -3.18 -11.24 6.72
CA ALA A 256 -1.90 -10.85 7.30
C ALA A 256 -0.97 -12.06 7.49
N GLY A 257 -1.48 -13.16 8.04
CA GLY A 257 -0.72 -14.39 8.22
C GLY A 257 -0.20 -14.97 6.91
N VAL A 258 -1.07 -15.09 5.90
CA VAL A 258 -0.70 -15.59 4.56
C VAL A 258 0.34 -14.71 3.91
N SER A 259 0.13 -13.39 3.93
CA SER A 259 1.06 -12.41 3.35
C SER A 259 2.43 -12.51 4.01
N LEU A 260 2.48 -12.63 5.33
CA LEU A 260 3.72 -12.78 6.10
C LEU A 260 4.48 -14.05 5.72
N VAL A 261 3.79 -15.20 5.65
CA VAL A 261 4.40 -16.48 5.26
C VAL A 261 4.97 -16.41 3.84
N LEU A 262 4.21 -15.86 2.90
CA LEU A 262 4.65 -15.70 1.51
C LEU A 262 5.81 -14.72 1.40
N GLY A 263 5.77 -13.59 2.12
CA GLY A 263 6.86 -12.62 2.17
C GLY A 263 8.16 -13.21 2.72
N ILE A 264 8.09 -14.01 3.79
CA ILE A 264 9.24 -14.73 4.34
C ILE A 264 9.76 -15.79 3.36
N GLY A 265 8.87 -16.54 2.72
CA GLY A 265 9.25 -17.52 1.70
C GLY A 265 10.02 -16.87 0.53
N LEU A 266 9.51 -15.74 0.04
CA LEU A 266 10.16 -14.95 -1.02
C LEU A 266 11.50 -14.34 -0.57
N TYR A 267 11.63 -13.94 0.70
CA TYR A 267 12.90 -13.50 1.27
C TYR A 267 13.96 -14.60 1.17
N PHE A 268 13.64 -15.81 1.68
CA PHE A 268 14.59 -16.93 1.67
C PHE A 268 14.91 -17.40 0.25
N MET A 269 13.92 -17.42 -0.64
CA MET A 269 14.13 -17.69 -2.07
C MET A 269 15.11 -16.69 -2.67
N SER A 270 14.90 -15.39 -2.46
CA SER A 270 15.75 -14.33 -2.98
C SER A 270 17.18 -14.42 -2.42
N GLU A 271 17.32 -14.69 -1.12
CA GLU A 271 18.63 -14.87 -0.49
C GLU A 271 19.38 -16.08 -1.05
N TYR A 272 18.69 -17.20 -1.24
CA TYR A 272 19.27 -18.41 -1.80
C TYR A 272 19.78 -18.19 -3.23
N LEU A 273 18.96 -17.56 -4.08
CA LEU A 273 19.32 -17.24 -5.46
C LEU A 273 20.51 -16.29 -5.55
N ILE A 274 20.54 -15.24 -4.72
CA ILE A 274 21.64 -14.28 -4.69
C ILE A 274 22.96 -14.92 -4.26
N ARG A 275 22.92 -15.90 -3.35
CA ARG A 275 24.14 -16.58 -2.86
C ARG A 275 24.69 -17.63 -3.81
N HIS A 276 23.82 -18.37 -4.52
CA HIS A 276 24.24 -19.59 -5.21
C HIS A 276 24.17 -19.52 -6.73
N LYS A 277 23.43 -18.56 -7.31
CA LYS A 277 23.13 -18.53 -8.75
C LYS A 277 23.41 -17.20 -9.44
N LEU A 278 24.01 -16.25 -8.73
CA LEU A 278 24.30 -14.93 -9.26
C LEU A 278 25.63 -14.97 -10.04
N GLU A 279 25.55 -15.39 -11.30
CA GLU A 279 26.62 -15.19 -12.29
C GLU A 279 26.58 -13.70 -12.67
N LEU A 280 27.55 -12.91 -12.19
CA LEU A 280 27.73 -11.51 -12.60
C LEU A 280 28.44 -11.36 -13.96
N GLU A 281 28.50 -12.45 -14.74
CA GLU A 281 29.03 -12.48 -16.11
C GLU A 281 27.91 -12.44 -17.18
#